data_AF-A0A2R7Y4Q9-F1
#
_entry.id   AF-A0A2R7Y4Q9-F1
#
_cell.length_a   1.000
_cell.length_b   1.000
_cell.length_c   1.000
_cell.angle_alpha   90.00
_cell.angle_beta   90.00
_cell.angle_gamma   90.00
#
_symmetry.space_group_name_H-M   'P 1'
#
loop_
_entity.id
_entity.type
_entity.pdbx_description
1 polymer ?
#
loop_
_entity_poly.entity_id
_entity_poly.type
_entity_poly.pdbx_seq_one_letter_code
_entity_poly.pdbx_strand_id
1 'polypeptide(L)' 'MRKLLTEYRLYFDKNGVLNSEGRKLLEEMLRFLIYEHPEYKPLASKTRKEPTLSNVIKLAEVFMSLEEVEELLSQNF' A
#
# COMPACT_ATOMS: atom_id res chain seq x y z
N MET A 1 0.66 -5.97 3.40
CA MET A 1 0.62 -5.38 2.04
C MET A 1 -0.27 -6.20 1.13
N ARG A 2 0.00 -7.50 0.96
CA ARG A 2 -0.81 -8.42 0.13
C ARG A 2 -2.32 -8.25 0.34
N LYS A 3 -2.83 -8.33 1.57
CA LYS A 3 -4.26 -8.14 1.86
C LYS A 3 -4.84 -6.83 1.27
N LEU A 4 -4.12 -5.72 1.40
CA LEU A 4 -4.56 -4.40 0.96
C LEU A 4 -4.60 -4.30 -0.57
N LEU A 5 -3.73 -5.03 -1.27
CA LEU A 5 -3.70 -5.13 -2.73
C LEU A 5 -4.71 -6.16 -3.28
N THR A 6 -4.81 -7.33 -2.65
CA THR A 6 -5.76 -8.38 -3.03
C THR A 6 -7.19 -7.93 -2.81
N GLU A 7 -7.51 -7.22 -1.73
CA GLU A 7 -8.87 -6.75 -1.47
C GLU A 7 -9.02 -5.26 -1.78
N TYR A 8 -8.31 -4.73 -2.79
CA TYR A 8 -8.21 -3.28 -2.98
C TYR A 8 -9.58 -2.60 -3.14
N ARG A 9 -10.58 -3.26 -3.75
CA ARG A 9 -11.95 -2.72 -3.87
C ARG A 9 -12.65 -2.51 -2.53
N LEU A 10 -12.24 -3.20 -1.47
CA LEU A 10 -12.76 -3.03 -0.10
C LEU A 10 -12.10 -1.85 0.61
N TYR A 11 -10.82 -1.58 0.30
CA TYR A 11 -10.00 -0.62 1.04
C TYR A 11 -9.83 0.72 0.33
N PHE A 12 -10.00 0.77 -0.99
CA PHE A 12 -9.90 1.99 -1.78
C PHE A 12 -11.30 2.46 -2.20
N ASP A 13 -11.54 3.76 -2.09
CA ASP A 13 -12.74 4.37 -2.61
C ASP A 13 -12.73 4.42 -4.16
N LYS A 14 -13.81 4.92 -4.75
CA LYS A 14 -13.93 5.09 -6.21
C LYS A 14 -12.85 6.01 -6.83
N ASN A 15 -12.18 6.82 -6.02
CA ASN A 15 -11.09 7.70 -6.46
C ASN A 15 -9.71 7.03 -6.26
N GLY A 16 -9.68 5.77 -5.81
CA GLY A 16 -8.45 5.03 -5.55
C GLY A 16 -7.72 5.53 -4.30
N VAL A 17 -8.42 6.06 -3.30
CA VAL A 17 -7.84 6.53 -2.03
C VAL A 17 -8.26 5.60 -0.89
N LEU A 18 -7.33 5.27 0.02
CA LEU A 18 -7.66 4.42 1.16
C LEU A 18 -8.77 5.00 2.04
N ASN A 19 -9.73 4.16 2.38
CA ASN A 19 -10.71 4.42 3.42
C ASN A 19 -10.08 4.26 4.83
N SER A 20 -10.88 4.46 5.88
CA SER A 20 -10.41 4.41 7.26
C SER A 20 -9.81 3.06 7.65
N GLU A 21 -10.40 1.95 7.20
CA GLU A 21 -9.88 0.61 7.50
C GLU A 21 -8.58 0.31 6.75
N GLY A 22 -8.51 0.70 5.48
CA GLY A 22 -7.30 0.60 4.68
C GLY A 22 -6.14 1.40 5.29
N ARG A 23 -6.41 2.60 5.84
CA ARG A 23 -5.39 3.41 6.53
C ARG A 23 -4.84 2.75 7.80
N LYS A 24 -5.66 2.02 8.56
CA LYS A 24 -5.18 1.27 9.73
C LYS A 24 -4.17 0.21 9.32
N LEU A 25 -4.49 -0.57 8.28
CA LEU A 25 -3.58 -1.57 7.72
C LEU A 25 -2.30 -0.92 7.17
N LEU A 26 -2.42 0.23 6.49
CA LEU A 26 -1.26 0.99 6.02
C LEU A 26 -0.36 1.41 7.19
N GLU A 27 -0.92 1.96 8.25
CA GLU A 27 -0.14 2.43 9.40
C GLU A 27 0.67 1.33 10.09
N GLU A 28 0.10 0.13 10.24
CA GLU A 28 0.82 -1.03 10.78
C GLU A 28 2.05 -1.36 9.93
N MET A 29 1.88 -1.42 8.61
CA MET A 29 2.99 -1.69 7.68
C MET A 29 4.05 -0.58 7.70
N LEU A 30 3.63 0.68 7.73
CA LEU A 30 4.54 1.82 7.74
C LEU A 30 5.40 1.87 9.01
N ARG A 31 4.88 1.43 10.16
CA ARG A 31 5.67 1.34 11.39
C ARG A 31 6.81 0.33 11.25
N PHE A 32 6.51 -0.87 10.72
CA PHE A 32 7.54 -1.88 10.49
C PHE A 32 8.55 -1.42 9.43
N LEU A 33 8.08 -0.84 8.32
CA LEU A 33 8.94 -0.30 7.27
C LEU A 33 9.94 0.74 7.81
N ILE A 34 9.47 1.72 8.57
CA ILE A 34 10.33 2.78 9.08
C ILE A 34 11.31 2.25 10.14
N TYR A 35 10.90 1.24 10.91
CA TYR A 35 11.75 0.63 11.92
C TYR A 35 12.89 -0.20 11.29
N GLU A 36 12.57 -1.07 10.34
CA GLU A 36 13.55 -1.95 9.69
C GLU A 36 14.38 -1.23 8.60
N HIS A 37 13.74 -0.29 7.88
CA HIS A 37 14.32 0.40 6.72
C HIS A 37 14.02 1.91 6.75
N PRO A 38 14.66 2.66 7.65
CA PRO A 38 14.43 4.10 7.82
C PRO A 38 14.70 4.93 6.56
N GLU A 39 15.49 4.43 5.60
CA GLU A 39 15.74 5.03 4.29
C GLU A 39 14.46 5.26 3.47
N TYR A 40 13.42 4.45 3.68
CA TYR A 40 12.13 4.62 3.01
C TYR A 40 11.17 5.57 3.72
N LYS A 41 11.60 6.24 4.80
CA LYS A 41 10.78 7.22 5.54
C LYS A 41 10.16 8.32 4.65
N PRO A 42 10.84 8.87 3.62
CA PRO A 42 10.22 9.84 2.71
C PRO A 42 9.04 9.23 1.92
N LEU A 43 9.21 8.01 1.40
CA LEU A 43 8.15 7.28 0.68
C LEU A 43 6.99 6.95 1.62
N ALA A 44 7.28 6.41 2.80
CA ALA A 44 6.31 6.12 3.84
C ALA A 44 5.49 7.35 4.23
N SER A 45 6.15 8.50 4.45
CA SER A 45 5.47 9.74 4.80
C SER A 45 4.60 10.27 3.67
N LYS A 46 5.05 10.13 2.41
CA LYS A 46 4.25 10.51 1.24
C LYS A 46 3.00 9.65 1.13
N THR A 47 3.15 8.32 1.20
CA THR A 47 2.01 7.39 1.10
C THR A 47 1.04 7.54 2.27
N ARG A 48 1.52 7.86 3.48
CA ARG A 48 0.65 8.19 4.63
C ARG A 48 -0.20 9.44 4.35
N LYS A 49 0.40 10.51 3.83
CA LYS A 49 -0.29 11.78 3.55
C LYS A 49 -1.25 11.65 2.37
N GLU A 50 -0.86 10.91 1.35
CA GLU A 50 -1.59 10.71 0.10
C GLU A 50 -1.74 9.20 -0.17
N PRO A 51 -2.69 8.50 0.48
CA PRO A 51 -2.80 7.05 0.42
C PRO A 51 -3.57 6.60 -0.83
N THR A 52 -3.09 7.01 -2.00
CA THR A 52 -3.63 6.58 -3.30
C THR A 52 -3.15 5.19 -3.64
N LEU A 53 -3.89 4.47 -4.47
CA LEU A 53 -3.49 3.15 -4.97
C LEU A 53 -2.10 3.20 -5.62
N SER A 54 -1.81 4.25 -6.39
CA SER A 54 -0.48 4.44 -7.00
C SER A 54 0.63 4.61 -5.95
N ASN A 55 0.43 5.42 -4.91
CA ASN A 55 1.44 5.58 -3.85
C ASN A 55 1.60 4.32 -2.99
N VAL A 56 0.52 3.54 -2.83
CA VAL A 56 0.57 2.24 -2.14
C VAL A 56 1.30 1.20 -2.99
N ILE A 57 1.09 1.15 -4.31
CA ILE A 57 1.82 0.26 -5.22
C ILE A 57 3.33 0.56 -5.15
N LYS A 58 3.72 1.84 -5.25
CA LYS A 58 5.13 2.26 -5.10
C LYS A 58 5.73 1.85 -3.75
N LEU A 59 4.92 1.84 -2.70
CA LEU A 59 5.34 1.36 -1.39
C LEU A 59 5.45 -0.17 -1.37
N ALA A 60 4.57 -0.88 -2.06
CA ALA A 60 4.60 -2.33 -2.16
C ALA A 60 5.86 -2.81 -2.90
N GLU A 61 6.28 -2.11 -3.96
CA GLU A 61 7.50 -2.38 -4.74
C GLU A 61 8.79 -2.41 -3.90
N VAL A 62 8.77 -1.89 -2.67
CA VAL A 62 9.88 -2.03 -1.71
C VAL A 62 10.05 -3.47 -1.22
N PHE A 63 8.96 -4.24 -1.16
CA PHE A 63 8.91 -5.58 -0.54
C PHE A 63 8.61 -6.71 -1.52
N MET A 64 8.18 -6.39 -2.74
CA MET A 64 7.78 -7.36 -3.76
C MET A 64 8.08 -6.82 -5.15
N SER A 65 8.23 -7.72 -6.12
CA SER A 65 8.40 -7.37 -7.52
C SER A 65 7.13 -6.76 -8.12
N LEU A 66 7.26 -6.03 -9.23
CA LEU A 66 6.12 -5.48 -9.96
C LEU A 66 5.17 -6.58 -10.43
N GLU A 67 5.71 -7.71 -10.90
CA GLU A 67 4.94 -8.89 -11.32
C GLU A 67 4.06 -9.41 -10.18
N GLU A 68 4.61 -9.54 -8.97
CA GLU A 68 3.81 -9.94 -7.80
C GLU A 68 2.70 -8.93 -7.46
N VAL A 69 2.96 -7.61 -7.61
CA VAL A 69 1.92 -6.59 -7.39
C VAL A 69 0.80 -6.73 -8.42
N GLU A 70 1.15 -6.88 -9.69
CA GLU A 70 0.19 -7.03 -10.78
C GLU A 70 -0.65 -8.31 -10.62
N GLU A 71 -0.03 -9.43 -10.27
CA GLU A 71 -0.73 -10.67 -9.95
C GLU A 71 -1.79 -10.44 -8.86
N LEU A 72 -1.41 -9.79 -7.75
CA LEU A 72 -2.32 -9.53 -6.63
C LEU A 72 -3.50 -8.62 -7.01
N LEU A 73 -3.28 -7.66 -7.92
CA LEU A 73 -4.34 -6.78 -8.43
C LEU A 73 -5.23 -7.48 -9.45
N SER A 74 -4.67 -8.41 -10.25
CA SER A 74 -5.38 -9.14 -11.30
C SER A 74 -6.39 -10.16 -10.78
N GLN A 75 -6.19 -10.71 -9.57
CA GLN A 75 -7.06 -11.75 -8.99
C GLN A 75 -8.50 -11.30 -8.68
N ASN A 76 -8.87 -10.06 -9.00
CA ASN A 76 -10.21 -9.49 -8.74
C ASN A 76 -10.85 -8.83 -9.97
N PHE A 77 -10.32 -9.09 -11.16
CA PHE A 77 -10.94 -8.71 -12.44
C PHE A 77 -11.80 -9.84 -13.00
#